data_AF-V9L397-F1
#
_entry.id   AF-V9L397-F1
#
_cell.length_a   1.000
_cell.length_b   1.000
_cell.length_c   1.000
_cell.angle_alpha   90.00
_cell.angle_beta   90.00
_cell.angle_gamma   90.00
#
_symmetry.space_group_name_H-M   'P 1'
#
loop_
_entity.id
_entity.type
_entity.pdbx_description
1 polymer ?
#
loop_
_entity_poly.entity_id
_entity_poly.type
_entity_poly.pdbx_seq_one_letter_code
_entity_poly.pdbx_strand_id
1 'polypeptide(L)'
;MGLRLELSLLFAAGAVCGYSLTCLGLPLLTGLVLLGLGTCLASLVCHRAWGRAERAGKACVLVLGDLGRSPRMQYHSLSLARHGLAVTLLGYPGAKPHQDVLYNEKIKIFHIPEITAVKFGPRIFQYCIKVFAQTIQICYSLLKIDAPAYILLQNPPGLPAIAAAWAICLLRGSKLIVDWHNYGYTIMQLTHGERHPIVLIAKWYEKLFGKFSNFNLCVTKAMQEDLKQNWNIKAITLYDCPPPIFRETPLELQHKLFKKLAYEYSQFTARIECVSPNMEQTAFTEMNLDTGIVTHVRGRPALLLSSTSWTEDEDFSILLKSLEEYEGFIIDGFPLPSLICVITGKGPLKEFYNKLIEKINFKYVHICTPWLEA
;
A
#
# COMPACT_ATOMS: atom_id res chain seq x y z
N MET A 1 -45.58 -64.74 34.65
CA MET A 1 -45.38 -64.45 33.21
C MET A 1 -46.01 -63.13 32.73
N GLY A 2 -46.77 -62.38 33.56
CA GLY A 2 -47.45 -61.14 33.14
C GLY A 2 -46.60 -59.86 33.14
N LEU A 3 -45.61 -59.73 34.05
CA LEU A 3 -44.85 -58.47 34.21
C LEU A 3 -43.83 -58.18 33.08
N ARG A 4 -43.43 -59.20 32.29
CA ARG A 4 -42.47 -59.02 31.18
C ARG A 4 -43.12 -58.55 29.88
N LEU A 5 -44.42 -58.74 29.69
CA LEU A 5 -45.12 -58.32 28.46
C LEU A 5 -45.45 -56.81 28.48
N GLU A 6 -45.81 -56.25 29.64
CA GLU A 6 -46.18 -54.83 29.76
C GLU A 6 -44.98 -53.88 29.60
N LEU A 7 -43.80 -54.22 30.13
CA LEU A 7 -42.59 -53.42 29.91
C LEU A 7 -42.14 -53.41 28.44
N SER A 8 -42.36 -54.50 27.72
CA SER A 8 -41.98 -54.65 26.30
C SER A 8 -42.85 -53.76 25.40
N LEU A 9 -44.15 -53.66 25.70
CA LEU A 9 -45.09 -52.80 24.98
C LEU A 9 -44.88 -51.31 25.26
N LEU A 10 -44.53 -50.94 26.50
CA LEU A 10 -44.17 -49.56 26.87
C LEU A 10 -42.87 -49.09 26.20
N PHE A 11 -41.86 -49.97 26.10
CA PHE A 11 -40.63 -49.66 25.35
C PHE A 11 -40.87 -49.55 23.85
N ALA A 12 -41.71 -50.40 23.27
CA ALA A 12 -42.07 -50.32 21.84
C ALA A 12 -42.88 -49.06 21.53
N ALA A 13 -43.85 -48.69 22.37
CA ALA A 13 -44.63 -47.46 22.23
C ALA A 13 -43.76 -46.20 22.42
N GLY A 14 -42.84 -46.21 23.38
CA GLY A 14 -41.86 -45.13 23.57
C GLY A 14 -40.88 -44.99 22.41
N ALA A 15 -40.42 -46.10 21.83
CA ALA A 15 -39.56 -46.10 20.64
C ALA A 15 -40.30 -45.61 19.40
N VAL A 16 -41.56 -46.01 19.17
CA VAL A 16 -42.37 -45.55 18.03
C VAL A 16 -42.75 -44.07 18.16
N CYS A 17 -43.12 -43.59 19.36
CA CYS A 17 -43.34 -42.16 19.61
C CYS A 17 -42.05 -41.33 19.47
N GLY A 18 -40.91 -41.83 19.97
CA GLY A 18 -39.61 -41.17 19.82
C GLY A 18 -39.15 -41.11 18.36
N TYR A 19 -39.39 -42.17 17.58
CA TYR A 19 -39.07 -42.22 16.15
C TYR A 19 -39.99 -41.30 15.33
N SER A 20 -41.26 -41.20 15.71
CA SER A 20 -42.24 -40.31 15.05
C SER A 20 -41.96 -38.82 15.33
N LEU A 21 -41.60 -38.46 16.57
CA LEU A 21 -41.19 -37.08 16.91
C LEU A 21 -39.86 -36.67 16.25
N THR A 22 -38.91 -37.59 16.09
CA THR A 22 -37.63 -37.31 15.42
C THR A 22 -37.77 -37.26 13.89
N CYS A 23 -38.62 -38.10 13.29
CA CYS A 23 -38.93 -38.08 11.86
C CYS A 23 -39.73 -36.84 11.42
N LEU A 24 -40.54 -36.22 12.30
CA LEU A 24 -41.28 -34.99 12.00
C LEU A 24 -40.53 -33.71 12.42
N GLY A 25 -39.75 -33.76 13.50
CA GLY A 25 -39.02 -32.60 14.02
C GLY A 25 -37.85 -32.15 13.14
N LEU A 26 -37.07 -33.08 12.57
CA LEU A 26 -35.93 -32.74 11.72
C LEU A 26 -36.33 -32.07 10.39
N PRO A 27 -37.36 -32.56 9.65
CA PRO A 27 -37.87 -31.90 8.46
C PRO A 27 -38.51 -30.53 8.74
N LEU A 28 -39.17 -30.37 9.89
CA LEU A 28 -39.76 -29.09 10.28
C LEU A 28 -38.68 -28.06 10.63
N LEU A 29 -37.65 -28.47 11.38
CA LEU A 29 -36.51 -27.62 11.73
C LEU A 29 -35.71 -27.22 10.48
N THR A 30 -35.46 -28.16 9.57
CA THR A 30 -34.79 -27.86 8.29
C THR A 30 -35.65 -26.97 7.40
N GLY A 31 -36.97 -27.19 7.34
CA GLY A 31 -37.91 -26.31 6.64
C GLY A 31 -37.92 -24.87 7.19
N LEU A 32 -37.92 -24.70 8.51
CA LEU A 32 -37.83 -23.39 9.17
C LEU A 32 -36.49 -22.70 8.92
N VAL A 33 -35.37 -23.45 8.96
CA VAL A 33 -34.05 -22.92 8.62
C VAL A 33 -33.99 -22.50 7.15
N LEU A 34 -34.52 -23.30 6.23
CA LEU A 34 -34.57 -22.96 4.80
C LEU A 34 -35.48 -21.75 4.53
N LEU A 35 -36.62 -21.64 5.20
CA LEU A 35 -37.52 -20.48 5.11
C LEU A 35 -36.85 -19.22 5.69
N GLY A 36 -36.16 -19.35 6.83
CA GLY A 36 -35.38 -18.26 7.43
C GLY A 36 -34.23 -17.81 6.52
N LEU A 37 -33.50 -18.75 5.92
CA LEU A 37 -32.46 -18.45 4.93
C LEU A 37 -33.06 -17.81 3.67
N GLY A 38 -34.20 -18.30 3.19
CA GLY A 38 -34.91 -17.78 2.03
C GLY A 38 -35.42 -16.35 2.24
N THR A 39 -36.00 -16.05 3.40
CA THR A 39 -36.46 -14.70 3.76
C THR A 39 -35.29 -13.74 3.98
N CYS A 40 -34.21 -14.17 4.63
CA CYS A 40 -32.96 -13.40 4.72
C CYS A 40 -32.37 -13.11 3.34
N LEU A 41 -32.34 -14.10 2.45
CA LEU A 41 -31.83 -13.94 1.08
C LEU A 41 -32.71 -12.97 0.27
N ALA A 42 -34.03 -13.11 0.35
CA ALA A 42 -34.98 -12.23 -0.32
C ALA A 42 -34.87 -10.79 0.20
N SER A 43 -34.78 -10.61 1.52
CA SER A 43 -34.55 -9.29 2.15
C SER A 43 -33.23 -8.67 1.69
N LEU A 44 -32.15 -9.45 1.65
CA LEU A 44 -30.86 -9.00 1.15
C LEU A 44 -30.93 -8.59 -0.33
N VAL A 45 -31.65 -9.36 -1.17
CA VAL A 45 -31.85 -9.05 -2.59
C VAL A 45 -32.66 -7.78 -2.77
N CYS A 46 -33.77 -7.61 -2.03
CA CYS A 46 -34.59 -6.40 -2.07
C CYS A 46 -33.82 -5.17 -1.58
N HIS A 47 -33.09 -5.29 -0.47
CA HIS A 47 -32.22 -4.22 0.05
C HIS A 47 -31.12 -3.86 -0.95
N ARG A 48 -30.52 -4.85 -1.62
CA ARG A 48 -29.55 -4.62 -2.70
C ARG A 48 -30.19 -3.92 -3.90
N ALA A 49 -31.39 -4.29 -4.31
CA ALA A 49 -32.09 -3.68 -5.44
C ALA A 49 -32.45 -2.22 -5.14
N TRP A 50 -33.04 -1.96 -3.96
CA TRP A 50 -33.46 -0.63 -3.52
C TRP A 50 -32.29 0.34 -3.38
N GLY A 51 -31.21 -0.09 -2.71
CA GLY A 51 -30.03 0.75 -2.52
C GLY A 51 -29.24 1.04 -3.81
N ARG A 52 -29.59 0.47 -4.97
CA ARG A 52 -28.80 0.65 -6.21
C ARG A 52 -28.80 2.09 -6.71
N ALA A 53 -29.93 2.77 -6.63
CA ALA A 53 -30.04 4.18 -7.02
C ALA A 53 -29.29 5.09 -6.03
N GLU A 54 -29.42 4.86 -4.72
CA GLU A 54 -28.75 5.65 -3.68
C GLU A 54 -27.23 5.50 -3.66
N ARG A 55 -26.71 4.37 -4.14
CA ARG A 55 -25.27 4.10 -4.29
C ARG A 55 -24.68 4.70 -5.56
N ALA A 56 -25.51 4.99 -6.57
CA ALA A 56 -25.06 5.51 -7.85
C ALA A 56 -24.30 6.83 -7.62
N GLY A 57 -23.14 6.98 -8.25
CA GLY A 57 -22.32 8.17 -8.08
C GLY A 57 -21.41 8.16 -6.85
N LYS A 58 -21.34 7.09 -6.04
CA LYS A 58 -20.49 7.02 -4.83
C LYS A 58 -19.37 5.98 -4.96
N ALA A 59 -18.16 6.33 -4.53
CA ALA A 59 -17.02 5.42 -4.45
C ALA A 59 -16.29 5.55 -3.12
N CYS A 60 -15.74 4.45 -2.63
CA CYS A 60 -14.83 4.45 -1.49
C CYS A 60 -13.43 4.03 -1.97
N VAL A 61 -12.42 4.78 -1.58
CA VAL A 61 -11.01 4.45 -1.78
C VAL A 61 -10.46 4.03 -0.42
N LEU A 62 -10.13 2.75 -0.27
CA LEU A 62 -9.71 2.12 0.99
C LEU A 62 -8.21 1.85 0.99
N VAL A 63 -7.54 2.38 2.00
CA VAL A 63 -6.11 2.23 2.23
C VAL A 63 -5.87 1.80 3.68
N LEU A 64 -5.23 0.65 3.89
CA LEU A 64 -4.79 0.25 5.23
C LEU A 64 -3.39 0.79 5.52
N GLY A 65 -3.27 2.12 5.46
CA GLY A 65 -2.03 2.86 5.60
C GLY A 65 -2.30 4.34 5.84
N ASP A 66 -1.23 5.09 6.11
CA ASP A 66 -1.26 6.54 6.22
C ASP A 66 -1.73 7.16 4.89
N LEU A 67 -2.84 7.88 4.93
CA LEU A 67 -3.43 8.50 3.74
C LEU A 67 -2.49 9.51 3.08
N GLY A 68 -1.76 10.31 3.86
CA GLY A 68 -0.82 11.30 3.33
C GLY A 68 0.38 10.68 2.62
N ARG A 69 0.73 9.44 2.98
CA ARG A 69 1.81 8.66 2.36
C ARG A 69 1.33 7.70 1.27
N SER A 70 0.09 7.86 0.81
CA SER A 70 -0.52 7.00 -0.20
C SER A 70 -0.90 7.80 -1.47
N PRO A 71 0.09 8.35 -2.20
CA PRO A 71 -0.15 9.30 -3.30
C PRO A 71 -1.00 8.71 -4.42
N ARG A 72 -0.77 7.46 -4.81
CA ARG A 72 -1.57 6.77 -5.85
C ARG A 72 -3.07 6.74 -5.50
N MET A 73 -3.40 6.47 -4.24
CA MET A 73 -4.80 6.40 -3.80
C MET A 73 -5.44 7.79 -3.66
N GLN A 74 -4.64 8.79 -3.31
CA GLN A 74 -5.05 10.20 -3.38
C GLN A 74 -5.36 10.61 -4.84
N TYR A 75 -4.53 10.22 -5.81
CA TYR A 75 -4.78 10.49 -7.23
C TYR A 75 -5.98 9.73 -7.79
N HIS A 76 -6.20 8.49 -7.35
CA HIS A 76 -7.44 7.77 -7.65
C HIS A 76 -8.66 8.53 -7.12
N SER A 77 -8.59 9.03 -5.89
CA SER A 77 -9.68 9.81 -5.30
C SER A 77 -9.99 11.07 -6.11
N LEU A 78 -8.95 11.80 -6.52
CA LEU A 78 -9.08 12.97 -7.39
C LEU A 78 -9.64 12.62 -8.76
N SER A 79 -9.17 11.54 -9.38
CA SER A 79 -9.65 11.09 -10.69
C SER A 79 -11.13 10.72 -10.65
N LEU A 80 -11.55 9.96 -9.63
CA LEU A 80 -12.96 9.59 -9.44
C LEU A 80 -13.84 10.83 -9.20
N ALA A 81 -13.38 11.79 -8.38
CA ALA A 81 -14.09 13.03 -8.12
C ALA A 81 -14.25 13.91 -9.37
N ARG A 82 -13.21 13.99 -10.22
CA ARG A 82 -13.27 14.67 -11.53
C ARG A 82 -14.31 14.06 -12.47
N HIS A 83 -14.55 12.75 -12.36
CA HIS A 83 -15.59 12.04 -13.11
C HIS A 83 -16.97 12.07 -12.44
N GLY A 84 -17.18 12.98 -11.48
CA GLY A 84 -18.50 13.23 -10.90
C GLY A 84 -18.87 12.36 -9.70
N LEU A 85 -17.99 11.45 -9.27
CA LEU A 85 -18.25 10.59 -8.11
C LEU A 85 -18.04 11.34 -6.79
N ALA A 86 -18.91 11.11 -5.82
CA ALA A 86 -18.66 11.42 -4.42
C ALA A 86 -17.74 10.33 -3.84
N VAL A 87 -16.57 10.73 -3.34
CA VAL A 87 -15.51 9.82 -2.92
C VAL A 87 -15.35 9.86 -1.41
N THR A 88 -15.32 8.70 -0.76
CA THR A 88 -14.84 8.56 0.61
C THR A 88 -13.45 7.96 0.61
N LEU A 89 -12.44 8.74 1.01
CA LEU A 89 -11.07 8.28 1.19
C LEU A 89 -10.90 7.76 2.63
N LEU A 90 -10.77 6.44 2.77
CA LEU A 90 -10.78 5.72 4.03
C LEU A 90 -9.39 5.13 4.34
N GLY A 91 -8.78 5.53 5.45
CA GLY A 91 -7.47 5.00 5.87
C GLY A 91 -6.97 5.55 7.21
N TYR A 92 -5.72 5.27 7.57
CA TYR A 92 -5.15 5.73 8.85
C TYR A 92 -4.77 7.22 8.79
N PRO A 93 -4.85 7.94 9.92
CA PRO A 93 -4.30 9.29 10.02
C PRO A 93 -2.77 9.25 9.92
N GLY A 94 -2.14 10.40 9.69
CA GLY A 94 -0.69 10.49 9.58
C GLY A 94 -0.25 11.78 8.91
N ALA A 95 0.55 11.66 7.85
CA ALA A 95 1.01 12.80 7.07
C ALA A 95 -0.17 13.56 6.44
N LYS A 96 0.02 14.86 6.21
CA LYS A 96 -0.99 15.72 5.57
C LYS A 96 -1.21 15.27 4.12
N PRO A 97 -2.45 14.93 3.71
CA PRO A 97 -2.76 14.66 2.31
C PRO A 97 -2.52 15.86 1.40
N HIS A 98 -2.41 15.60 0.10
CA HIS A 98 -2.25 16.60 -0.94
C HIS A 98 -3.37 17.65 -0.88
N GLN A 99 -3.02 18.91 -1.12
CA GLN A 99 -3.94 20.05 -1.02
C GLN A 99 -5.20 19.85 -1.87
N ASP A 100 -5.03 19.40 -3.12
CA ASP A 100 -6.17 19.09 -4.02
C ASP A 100 -7.16 18.10 -3.42
N VAL A 101 -6.73 17.16 -2.58
CA VAL A 101 -7.64 16.21 -1.91
C VAL A 101 -8.41 16.93 -0.81
N LEU A 102 -7.72 17.75 -0.02
CA LEU A 102 -8.30 18.47 1.13
C LEU A 102 -9.31 19.53 0.70
N TYR A 103 -9.09 20.19 -0.44
CA TYR A 103 -9.94 21.27 -0.94
C TYR A 103 -11.05 20.78 -1.90
N ASN A 104 -11.12 19.49 -2.20
CA ASN A 104 -12.14 18.95 -3.10
C ASN A 104 -13.42 18.57 -2.34
N GLU A 105 -14.49 19.31 -2.57
CA GLU A 105 -15.80 19.12 -1.90
C GLU A 105 -16.43 17.73 -2.13
N LYS A 106 -16.06 17.04 -3.21
CA LYS A 106 -16.55 15.68 -3.50
C LYS A 106 -15.77 14.60 -2.75
N ILE A 107 -14.66 14.93 -2.10
CA ILE A 107 -13.83 13.98 -1.37
C ILE A 107 -14.02 14.19 0.12
N LYS A 108 -14.47 13.14 0.82
CA LYS A 108 -14.56 13.11 2.28
C LYS A 108 -13.51 12.14 2.82
N ILE A 109 -12.68 12.60 3.73
CA ILE A 109 -11.69 11.75 4.42
C ILE A 109 -12.36 11.13 5.65
N PHE A 110 -12.23 9.82 5.79
CA PHE A 110 -12.66 9.09 6.97
C PHE A 110 -11.48 8.31 7.55
N HIS A 111 -11.21 8.47 8.83
CA HIS A 111 -10.10 7.79 9.48
C HIS A 111 -10.54 6.46 10.09
N ILE A 112 -9.78 5.41 9.78
CA ILE A 112 -9.87 4.13 10.46
C ILE A 112 -9.21 4.31 11.84
N PRO A 113 -9.88 3.95 12.95
CA PRO A 113 -9.26 4.03 14.27
C PRO A 113 -8.01 3.13 14.33
N GLU A 114 -7.04 3.40 15.20
CA GLU A 114 -5.92 2.47 15.39
C GLU A 114 -6.27 1.40 16.43
N ILE A 115 -5.89 0.15 16.17
CA ILE A 115 -6.01 -0.93 17.16
C ILE A 115 -4.68 -1.06 17.88
N THR A 116 -4.71 -0.92 19.20
CA THR A 116 -3.53 -1.16 20.02
C THR A 116 -3.12 -2.63 19.92
N ALA A 117 -1.86 -2.88 19.59
CA ALA A 117 -1.35 -4.24 19.48
C ALA A 117 -1.46 -4.98 20.83
N VAL A 118 -2.09 -6.16 20.82
CA VAL A 118 -2.14 -7.04 21.98
C VAL A 118 -0.77 -7.70 22.14
N LYS A 119 -0.06 -7.38 23.22
CA LYS A 119 1.31 -7.88 23.48
C LYS A 119 1.37 -9.17 24.30
N PHE A 120 0.23 -9.81 24.56
CA PHE A 120 0.14 -11.00 25.40
C PHE A 120 0.09 -12.30 24.58
N GLY A 121 0.78 -13.34 25.05
CA GLY A 121 0.77 -14.69 24.47
C GLY A 121 1.76 -14.94 23.33
N PRO A 122 1.76 -16.14 22.72
CA PRO A 122 2.67 -16.50 21.63
C PRO A 122 2.49 -15.61 20.38
N ARG A 123 3.56 -15.39 19.61
CA ARG A 123 3.52 -14.51 18.40
C ARG A 123 2.40 -14.88 17.42
N ILE A 124 2.19 -16.17 17.17
CA ILE A 124 1.13 -16.64 16.25
C ILE A 124 -0.27 -16.21 16.73
N PHE A 125 -0.51 -16.26 18.05
CA PHE A 125 -1.79 -15.88 18.65
C PHE A 125 -2.00 -14.37 18.54
N GLN A 126 -0.96 -13.57 18.79
CA GLN A 126 -1.01 -12.12 18.60
C GLN A 126 -1.34 -11.75 17.14
N TYR A 127 -0.75 -12.44 16.16
CA TYR A 127 -1.07 -12.24 14.75
C TYR A 127 -2.52 -12.60 14.44
N CYS A 128 -3.03 -13.74 14.91
CA CYS A 128 -4.42 -14.14 14.70
C CYS A 128 -5.40 -13.11 15.30
N ILE A 129 -5.17 -12.65 16.53
CA ILE A 129 -5.96 -11.59 17.15
C ILE A 129 -5.90 -10.31 16.32
N LYS A 130 -4.70 -9.89 15.89
CA LYS A 130 -4.52 -8.68 15.08
C LYS A 130 -5.33 -8.76 13.78
N VAL A 131 -5.24 -9.88 13.06
CA VAL A 131 -5.98 -10.09 11.80
C VAL A 131 -7.50 -10.06 12.06
N PHE A 132 -7.97 -10.72 13.12
CA PHE A 132 -9.39 -10.73 13.46
C PHE A 132 -9.90 -9.34 13.85
N ALA A 133 -9.18 -8.64 14.72
CA ALA A 133 -9.52 -7.29 15.17
C ALA A 133 -9.51 -6.30 13.99
N GLN A 134 -8.51 -6.39 13.12
CA GLN A 134 -8.43 -5.57 11.90
C GLN A 134 -9.57 -5.87 10.94
N THR A 135 -10.01 -7.14 10.81
CA THR A 135 -11.19 -7.51 10.03
C THR A 135 -12.45 -6.81 10.54
N ILE A 136 -12.71 -6.89 11.85
CA ILE A 136 -13.85 -6.22 12.48
C ILE A 136 -13.80 -4.72 12.24
N GLN A 137 -12.63 -4.12 12.43
CA GLN A 137 -12.41 -2.69 12.23
C GLN A 137 -12.70 -2.23 10.80
N ILE A 138 -12.23 -2.96 9.80
CA ILE A 138 -12.47 -2.62 8.39
C ILE A 138 -13.96 -2.72 8.08
N CYS A 139 -14.60 -3.81 8.50
CA CYS A 139 -16.04 -3.99 8.36
C CYS A 139 -16.82 -2.86 9.02
N TYR A 140 -16.49 -2.51 10.27
CA TYR A 140 -17.13 -1.44 11.02
C TYR A 140 -16.96 -0.06 10.35
N SER A 141 -15.74 0.24 9.90
CA SER A 141 -15.44 1.52 9.24
C SER A 141 -16.16 1.65 7.90
N LEU A 142 -16.19 0.57 7.12
CA LEU A 142 -16.97 0.52 5.89
C LEU A 142 -18.48 0.60 6.15
N LEU A 143 -18.99 0.01 7.23
CA LEU A 143 -20.40 0.09 7.60
C LEU A 143 -20.83 1.50 8.06
N LYS A 144 -19.90 2.32 8.57
CA LYS A 144 -20.16 3.69 9.01
C LYS A 144 -20.27 4.71 7.87
N ILE A 145 -19.62 4.47 6.75
CA ILE A 145 -19.68 5.39 5.61
C ILE A 145 -20.93 5.13 4.76
N ASP A 146 -21.35 6.15 4.02
CA ASP A 146 -22.41 6.03 3.02
C ASP A 146 -22.13 4.85 2.08
N ALA A 147 -23.16 4.08 1.73
CA ALA A 147 -22.99 2.89 0.89
C ALA A 147 -22.41 3.29 -0.48
N PRO A 148 -21.18 2.86 -0.83
CA PRO A 148 -20.60 3.19 -2.13
C PRO A 148 -21.02 2.16 -3.18
N ALA A 149 -21.09 2.56 -4.45
CA ALA A 149 -21.24 1.61 -5.55
C ALA A 149 -19.94 0.81 -5.78
N TYR A 150 -18.78 1.44 -5.58
CA TYR A 150 -17.46 0.86 -5.79
C TYR A 150 -16.59 1.02 -4.55
N ILE A 151 -15.86 -0.04 -4.18
CA ILE A 151 -14.77 0.01 -3.20
C ILE A 151 -13.47 -0.28 -3.94
N LEU A 152 -12.59 0.70 -4.02
CA LEU A 152 -11.24 0.58 -4.56
C LEU A 152 -10.26 0.35 -3.40
N LEU A 153 -9.73 -0.85 -3.28
CA LEU A 153 -8.83 -1.27 -2.22
C LEU A 153 -7.38 -1.27 -2.72
N GLN A 154 -6.48 -0.61 -1.99
CA GLN A 154 -5.04 -0.74 -2.18
C GLN A 154 -4.53 -2.11 -1.69
N ASN A 155 -3.76 -2.82 -2.51
CA ASN A 155 -2.97 -3.98 -2.10
C ASN A 155 -1.47 -3.73 -2.35
N PRO A 156 -0.58 -3.89 -1.36
CA PRO A 156 -0.79 -4.36 0.02
C PRO A 156 -1.21 -3.24 1.01
N PRO A 157 -1.66 -3.62 2.24
CA PRO A 157 -1.85 -4.99 2.73
C PRO A 157 -3.21 -5.58 2.33
N GLY A 158 -3.19 -6.79 1.77
CA GLY A 158 -4.39 -7.50 1.33
C GLY A 158 -5.08 -8.30 2.42
N LEU A 159 -4.31 -8.83 3.38
CA LEU A 159 -4.83 -9.58 4.53
C LEU A 159 -5.02 -8.63 5.72
N PRO A 160 -6.22 -8.53 6.33
CA PRO A 160 -7.51 -9.13 5.97
C PRO A 160 -8.38 -8.30 5.02
N ALA A 161 -7.85 -7.20 4.49
CA ALA A 161 -8.56 -6.17 3.74
C ALA A 161 -9.45 -6.69 2.61
N ILE A 162 -8.93 -7.58 1.76
CA ILE A 162 -9.65 -8.06 0.57
C ILE A 162 -10.90 -8.84 0.99
N ALA A 163 -10.77 -9.76 1.95
CA ALA A 163 -11.90 -10.54 2.45
C ALA A 163 -12.94 -9.66 3.16
N ALA A 164 -12.49 -8.72 4.00
CA ALA A 164 -13.38 -7.80 4.70
C ALA A 164 -14.15 -6.89 3.73
N ALA A 165 -13.44 -6.26 2.79
CA ALA A 165 -14.05 -5.41 1.78
C ALA A 165 -15.00 -6.21 0.86
N TRP A 166 -14.63 -7.42 0.47
CA TRP A 166 -15.48 -8.32 -0.31
C TRP A 166 -16.77 -8.67 0.44
N ALA A 167 -16.70 -9.04 1.72
CA ALA A 167 -17.86 -9.35 2.54
C ALA A 167 -18.82 -8.14 2.65
N ILE A 168 -18.28 -6.93 2.79
CA ILE A 168 -19.08 -5.70 2.78
C ILE A 168 -19.67 -5.44 1.39
N CYS A 169 -18.93 -5.65 0.30
CA CYS A 169 -19.47 -5.55 -1.05
C CYS A 169 -20.62 -6.53 -1.27
N LEU A 170 -20.53 -7.75 -0.73
CA LEU A 170 -21.67 -8.67 -0.71
C LEU A 170 -22.82 -8.07 0.10
N LEU A 171 -22.65 -7.69 1.36
CA LEU A 171 -23.75 -7.14 2.16
C LEU A 171 -24.44 -5.94 1.49
N ARG A 172 -23.65 -5.02 0.92
CA ARG A 172 -24.13 -3.76 0.34
C ARG A 172 -24.45 -3.82 -1.15
N GLY A 173 -24.17 -4.92 -1.85
CA GLY A 173 -24.30 -5.00 -3.31
C GLY A 173 -23.36 -4.07 -4.07
N SER A 174 -22.21 -3.71 -3.47
CA SER A 174 -21.16 -2.90 -4.09
C SER A 174 -20.24 -3.76 -4.95
N LYS A 175 -19.37 -3.13 -5.74
CA LYS A 175 -18.33 -3.78 -6.53
C LYS A 175 -16.96 -3.54 -5.91
N LEU A 176 -16.19 -4.61 -5.73
CA LEU A 176 -14.82 -4.55 -5.23
C LEU A 176 -13.84 -4.40 -6.40
N ILE A 177 -12.94 -3.43 -6.31
CA ILE A 177 -11.80 -3.22 -7.18
C ILE A 177 -10.55 -3.37 -6.33
N VAL A 178 -9.64 -4.27 -6.70
CA VAL A 178 -8.34 -4.41 -6.02
C VAL A 178 -7.26 -3.78 -6.91
N ASP A 179 -6.50 -2.85 -6.36
CA ASP A 179 -5.37 -2.22 -7.02
C ASP A 179 -4.05 -2.83 -6.50
N TRP A 180 -3.42 -3.66 -7.33
CA TRP A 180 -2.23 -4.44 -7.01
C TRP A 180 -0.97 -3.61 -7.27
N HIS A 181 -0.27 -3.24 -6.19
CA HIS A 181 0.99 -2.49 -6.23
C HIS A 181 2.18 -3.42 -5.98
N ASN A 182 1.98 -4.39 -5.09
CA ASN A 182 2.90 -5.48 -4.78
C ASN A 182 2.09 -6.67 -4.24
N TYR A 183 2.76 -7.78 -3.96
CA TYR A 183 2.18 -8.90 -3.22
C TYR A 183 2.55 -8.81 -1.75
N GLY A 184 1.54 -8.86 -0.86
CA GLY A 184 1.80 -8.84 0.58
C GLY A 184 2.68 -10.01 1.02
N TYR A 185 2.49 -11.19 0.44
CA TYR A 185 3.28 -12.37 0.79
C TYR A 185 4.76 -12.26 0.42
N THR A 186 5.14 -11.55 -0.66
CA THR A 186 6.55 -11.38 -1.05
C THR A 186 7.28 -10.44 -0.11
N ILE A 187 6.60 -9.40 0.39
CA ILE A 187 7.14 -8.53 1.44
C ILE A 187 7.39 -9.33 2.72
N MET A 188 6.42 -10.18 3.11
CA MET A 188 6.58 -11.04 4.30
C MET A 188 7.68 -12.10 4.14
N GLN A 189 7.92 -12.55 2.90
CA GLN A 189 8.96 -13.52 2.55
C GLN A 189 10.37 -12.99 2.81
N LEU A 190 10.62 -11.69 2.70
CA LEU A 190 11.93 -11.10 2.98
C LEU A 190 12.33 -11.30 4.44
N THR A 191 11.38 -11.06 5.36
CA THR A 191 11.64 -11.17 6.80
C THR A 191 11.56 -12.61 7.34
N HIS A 192 10.66 -13.44 6.80
CA HIS A 192 10.39 -14.79 7.36
C HIS A 192 10.96 -15.95 6.53
N GLY A 193 11.33 -15.70 5.27
CA GLY A 193 11.71 -16.73 4.30
C GLY A 193 10.52 -17.36 3.57
N GLU A 194 10.78 -17.85 2.36
CA GLU A 194 9.75 -18.36 1.43
C GLU A 194 8.96 -19.55 1.98
N ARG A 195 9.65 -20.46 2.67
CA ARG A 195 9.07 -21.70 3.19
C ARG A 195 8.33 -21.51 4.51
N HIS A 196 8.29 -20.30 5.06
CA HIS A 196 7.66 -20.05 6.34
C HIS A 196 6.13 -20.21 6.24
N PRO A 197 5.47 -20.96 7.15
CA PRO A 197 4.04 -21.24 7.06
C PRO A 197 3.15 -20.00 6.90
N ILE A 198 3.49 -18.90 7.61
CA ILE A 198 2.73 -17.65 7.51
C ILE A 198 2.78 -17.06 6.08
N VAL A 199 3.93 -17.14 5.40
CA VAL A 199 4.10 -16.63 4.03
C VAL A 199 3.26 -17.45 3.06
N LEU A 200 3.26 -18.79 3.23
CA LEU A 200 2.44 -19.68 2.42
C LEU A 200 0.94 -19.43 2.61
N ILE A 201 0.50 -19.18 3.86
CA ILE A 201 -0.88 -18.82 4.17
C ILE A 201 -1.25 -17.47 3.55
N ALA A 202 -0.38 -16.45 3.66
CA ALA A 202 -0.61 -15.15 3.06
C ALA A 202 -0.72 -15.24 1.53
N LYS A 203 0.18 -16.00 0.88
CA LYS A 203 0.15 -16.26 -0.57
C LYS A 203 -1.15 -16.95 -0.98
N TRP A 204 -1.57 -17.99 -0.26
CA TRP A 204 -2.83 -18.68 -0.50
C TRP A 204 -4.03 -17.74 -0.33
N TYR A 205 -4.03 -16.93 0.72
CA TYR A 205 -5.07 -15.96 1.01
C TYR A 205 -5.20 -14.92 -0.10
N GLU A 206 -4.11 -14.26 -0.50
CA GLU A 206 -4.13 -13.25 -1.56
C GLU A 206 -4.59 -13.85 -2.89
N LYS A 207 -4.10 -15.05 -3.23
CA LYS A 207 -4.50 -15.79 -4.43
C LYS A 207 -5.98 -16.17 -4.42
N LEU A 208 -6.53 -16.58 -3.28
CA LEU A 208 -7.93 -16.98 -3.16
C LEU A 208 -8.85 -15.77 -3.17
N PHE A 209 -8.64 -14.82 -2.25
CA PHE A 209 -9.54 -13.68 -2.08
C PHE A 209 -9.40 -12.64 -3.19
N GLY A 210 -8.21 -12.53 -3.81
CA GLY A 210 -8.01 -11.70 -4.99
C GLY A 210 -8.93 -12.06 -6.16
N LYS A 211 -9.33 -13.34 -6.29
CA LYS A 211 -10.27 -13.79 -7.34
C LYS A 211 -11.71 -13.33 -7.13
N PHE A 212 -12.07 -12.95 -5.90
CA PHE A 212 -13.43 -12.52 -5.58
C PHE A 212 -13.68 -11.04 -5.85
N SER A 213 -12.64 -10.27 -6.23
CA SER A 213 -12.82 -8.90 -6.71
C SER A 213 -13.57 -8.89 -8.04
N ASN A 214 -14.35 -7.83 -8.28
CA ASN A 214 -15.05 -7.67 -9.55
C ASN A 214 -14.13 -7.15 -10.64
N PHE A 215 -13.18 -6.30 -10.26
CA PHE A 215 -12.20 -5.70 -11.15
C PHE A 215 -10.83 -5.65 -10.47
N ASN A 216 -9.76 -5.64 -11.26
CA ASN A 216 -8.40 -5.55 -10.75
C ASN A 216 -7.61 -4.53 -11.56
N LEU A 217 -6.84 -3.70 -10.87
CA LEU A 217 -5.85 -2.80 -11.44
C LEU A 217 -4.46 -3.28 -11.02
N CYS A 218 -3.43 -3.02 -11.81
CA CYS A 218 -2.06 -3.34 -11.42
C CYS A 218 -1.06 -2.34 -11.99
N VAL A 219 0.07 -2.16 -11.32
CA VAL A 219 1.08 -1.14 -11.65
C VAL A 219 1.87 -1.42 -12.93
N THR A 220 1.97 -2.68 -13.38
CA THR A 220 2.79 -3.04 -14.55
C THR A 220 2.18 -4.16 -15.39
N LYS A 221 2.61 -4.26 -16.66
CA LYS A 221 2.28 -5.40 -17.55
C LYS A 221 2.86 -6.72 -17.03
N ALA A 222 4.03 -6.69 -16.40
CA ALA A 222 4.63 -7.89 -15.81
C ALA A 222 3.74 -8.45 -14.70
N MET A 223 3.26 -7.58 -13.79
CA MET A 223 2.31 -7.99 -12.75
C MET A 223 0.96 -8.43 -13.33
N GLN A 224 0.47 -7.77 -14.39
CA GLN A 224 -0.75 -8.20 -15.08
C GLN A 224 -0.65 -9.65 -15.58
N GLU A 225 0.46 -9.99 -16.24
CA GLU A 225 0.68 -11.33 -16.77
C GLU A 225 0.88 -12.35 -15.65
N ASP A 226 1.63 -12.00 -14.60
CA ASP A 226 1.81 -12.86 -13.42
C ASP A 226 0.48 -13.18 -12.71
N LEU A 227 -0.35 -12.14 -12.45
CA LEU A 227 -1.70 -12.30 -11.90
C LEU A 227 -2.57 -13.23 -12.76
N LYS A 228 -2.48 -13.10 -14.08
CA LYS A 228 -3.24 -13.92 -15.03
C LYS A 228 -2.74 -15.36 -15.05
N GLN A 229 -1.44 -15.59 -15.20
CA GLN A 229 -0.86 -16.93 -15.33
C GLN A 229 -0.92 -17.70 -14.01
N ASN A 230 -0.48 -17.08 -12.92
CA ASN A 230 -0.32 -17.78 -11.65
C ASN A 230 -1.62 -17.83 -10.86
N TRP A 231 -2.44 -16.77 -10.93
CA TRP A 231 -3.61 -16.60 -10.07
C TRP A 231 -4.93 -16.59 -10.85
N ASN A 232 -4.92 -16.62 -12.18
CA ASN A 232 -6.12 -16.49 -13.03
C ASN A 232 -6.94 -15.22 -12.69
N ILE A 233 -6.26 -14.15 -12.33
CA ILE A 233 -6.84 -12.83 -12.07
C ILE A 233 -6.63 -11.95 -13.30
N LYS A 234 -7.72 -11.47 -13.89
CA LYS A 234 -7.66 -10.51 -14.99
C LYS A 234 -7.56 -9.10 -14.42
N ALA A 235 -6.43 -8.45 -14.66
CA ALA A 235 -6.19 -7.06 -14.25
C ALA A 235 -6.01 -6.14 -15.45
N ILE A 236 -6.25 -4.84 -15.26
CA ILE A 236 -5.91 -3.78 -16.20
C ILE A 236 -4.65 -3.08 -15.68
N THR A 237 -3.64 -2.91 -16.53
CA THR A 237 -2.45 -2.16 -16.15
C THR A 237 -2.75 -0.67 -16.09
N LEU A 238 -2.44 -0.06 -14.96
CA LEU A 238 -2.44 1.38 -14.74
C LEU A 238 -1.10 1.76 -14.13
N TYR A 239 -0.21 2.28 -14.98
CA TYR A 239 1.10 2.76 -14.56
C TYR A 239 0.98 3.97 -13.64
N ASP A 240 1.91 4.08 -12.70
CA ASP A 240 2.09 5.31 -11.96
C ASP A 240 2.68 6.38 -12.87
N CYS A 241 2.07 7.56 -12.82
CA CYS A 241 2.53 8.74 -13.54
C CYS A 241 2.80 9.87 -12.54
N PRO A 242 3.89 10.63 -12.71
CA PRO A 242 4.13 11.79 -11.86
C PRO A 242 3.01 12.83 -12.08
N PRO A 243 2.49 13.46 -11.03
CA PRO A 243 1.62 14.62 -11.17
C PRO A 243 2.34 15.78 -11.90
N PRO A 244 1.60 16.70 -12.55
CA PRO A 244 2.17 17.84 -13.28
C PRO A 244 3.04 18.81 -12.46
N ILE A 245 3.02 18.71 -11.14
CA ILE A 245 3.90 19.49 -10.24
C ILE A 245 5.37 19.09 -10.42
N PHE A 246 5.67 17.85 -10.82
CA PHE A 246 7.02 17.44 -11.16
C PHE A 246 7.40 17.98 -12.54
N ARG A 247 8.26 18.99 -12.53
CA ARG A 247 8.79 19.67 -13.72
C ARG A 247 10.24 20.06 -13.48
N GLU A 248 10.94 20.45 -14.54
CA GLU A 248 12.29 20.98 -14.42
C GLU A 248 12.32 22.19 -13.49
N THR A 249 13.27 22.19 -12.55
CA THR A 249 13.45 23.27 -11.58
C THR A 249 14.21 24.43 -12.24
N PRO A 250 13.69 25.67 -12.23
CA PRO A 250 14.42 26.85 -12.69
C PRO A 250 15.80 26.99 -12.04
N LEU A 251 16.78 27.49 -12.79
CA LEU A 251 18.18 27.49 -12.36
C LEU A 251 18.42 28.33 -11.10
N GLU A 252 17.67 29.42 -10.93
CA GLU A 252 17.70 30.27 -9.74
C GLU A 252 17.22 29.51 -8.49
N LEU A 253 16.20 28.66 -8.65
CA LEU A 253 15.71 27.80 -7.57
C LEU A 253 16.68 26.65 -7.28
N GLN A 254 17.32 26.09 -8.32
CA GLN A 254 18.40 25.12 -8.15
C GLN A 254 19.55 25.72 -7.33
N HIS A 255 20.00 26.93 -7.66
CA HIS A 255 21.08 27.60 -6.93
C HIS A 255 20.74 27.84 -5.46
N LYS A 256 19.52 28.33 -5.16
CA LYS A 256 19.04 28.47 -3.78
C LYS A 256 19.03 27.14 -3.02
N LEU A 257 18.58 26.06 -3.67
CA LEU A 257 18.58 24.72 -3.08
C LEU A 257 20.00 24.22 -2.80
N PHE A 258 20.90 24.30 -3.78
CA PHE A 258 22.28 23.84 -3.62
C PHE A 258 23.04 24.66 -2.58
N LYS A 259 22.79 25.97 -2.49
CA LYS A 259 23.32 26.82 -1.42
C LYS A 259 22.82 26.36 -0.05
N LYS A 260 21.51 26.08 0.08
CA LYS A 260 20.95 25.54 1.31
C LYS A 260 21.63 24.22 1.71
N LEU A 261 21.79 23.30 0.75
CA LEU A 261 22.43 22.01 0.98
C LEU A 261 23.92 22.14 1.31
N ALA A 262 24.63 23.11 0.72
CA ALA A 262 26.05 23.35 0.97
C ALA A 262 26.36 23.74 2.43
N TYR A 263 25.39 24.27 3.18
CA TYR A 263 25.56 24.53 4.62
C TYR A 263 25.67 23.25 5.46
N GLU A 264 25.00 22.18 5.04
CA GLU A 264 24.93 20.92 5.79
C GLU A 264 25.82 19.82 5.19
N TYR A 265 26.00 19.84 3.87
CA TYR A 265 26.66 18.79 3.09
C TYR A 265 27.81 19.40 2.29
N SER A 266 29.05 19.14 2.71
CA SER A 266 30.27 19.63 2.05
C SER A 266 30.38 19.21 0.59
N GLN A 267 29.70 18.14 0.19
CA GLN A 267 29.63 17.70 -1.21
C GLN A 267 29.02 18.78 -2.13
N PHE A 268 28.17 19.66 -1.60
CA PHE A 268 27.51 20.73 -2.36
C PHE A 268 28.27 22.07 -2.36
N THR A 269 29.37 22.19 -1.62
CA THR A 269 30.17 23.43 -1.60
C THR A 269 30.97 23.58 -2.89
N ALA A 270 31.37 24.81 -3.22
CA ALA A 270 32.25 25.06 -4.37
C ALA A 270 33.54 24.24 -4.25
N ARG A 271 33.96 23.59 -5.35
CA ARG A 271 35.17 22.77 -5.41
C ARG A 271 36.44 23.58 -5.63
N ILE A 272 36.30 24.80 -6.13
CA ILE A 272 37.38 25.74 -6.40
C ILE A 272 37.15 26.92 -5.46
N GLU A 273 38.17 27.33 -4.70
CA GLU A 273 38.13 28.58 -3.94
C GLU A 273 37.88 29.74 -4.93
N CYS A 274 36.80 30.49 -4.73
CA CYS A 274 36.29 31.50 -5.66
C CYS A 274 37.41 32.40 -6.23
N VAL A 275 37.55 32.43 -7.56
CA VAL A 275 38.55 33.25 -8.27
C VAL A 275 38.13 34.74 -8.33
N SER A 276 36.89 35.08 -7.96
CA SER A 276 36.37 36.45 -8.00
C SER A 276 35.44 36.78 -6.83
N PRO A 277 35.60 37.94 -6.15
CA PRO A 277 34.79 38.33 -5.00
C PRO A 277 33.30 38.58 -5.32
N ASN A 278 32.95 38.78 -6.59
CA ASN A 278 31.58 39.09 -7.03
C ASN A 278 30.78 37.86 -7.49
N MET A 279 31.25 36.64 -7.20
CA MET A 279 30.54 35.41 -7.54
C MET A 279 30.23 34.57 -6.31
N GLU A 280 28.98 34.13 -6.24
CA GLU A 280 28.53 33.11 -5.30
C GLU A 280 28.47 31.76 -6.02
N GLN A 281 29.17 30.75 -5.50
CA GLN A 281 29.34 29.46 -6.19
C GLN A 281 28.97 28.28 -5.27
N THR A 282 28.38 27.25 -5.87
CA THR A 282 28.13 25.92 -5.28
C THR A 282 28.86 24.87 -6.12
N ALA A 283 28.77 23.58 -5.76
CA ALA A 283 29.31 22.52 -6.61
C ALA A 283 28.72 22.50 -8.04
N PHE A 284 27.50 23.03 -8.24
CA PHE A 284 26.75 22.89 -9.50
C PHE A 284 26.46 24.19 -10.24
N THR A 285 26.27 25.29 -9.52
CA THR A 285 25.81 26.57 -10.06
C THR A 285 26.57 27.75 -9.48
N GLU A 286 26.69 28.81 -10.26
CA GLU A 286 27.29 30.09 -9.88
C GLU A 286 26.33 31.25 -10.19
N MET A 287 26.30 32.24 -9.31
CA MET A 287 25.50 33.46 -9.43
C MET A 287 26.45 34.66 -9.42
N ASN A 288 26.32 35.52 -10.43
CA ASN A 288 26.99 36.81 -10.45
C ASN A 288 26.20 37.78 -9.54
N LEU A 289 26.85 38.34 -8.51
CA LEU A 289 26.19 39.16 -7.50
C LEU A 289 25.74 40.53 -8.03
N ASP A 290 26.38 41.04 -9.08
CA ASP A 290 26.07 42.35 -9.68
C ASP A 290 24.85 42.29 -10.61
N THR A 291 24.68 41.17 -11.33
CA THR A 291 23.63 40.98 -12.35
C THR A 291 22.50 40.06 -11.90
N GLY A 292 22.72 39.23 -10.87
CA GLY A 292 21.79 38.21 -10.41
C GLY A 292 21.64 37.00 -11.36
N ILE A 293 22.40 36.96 -12.46
CA ILE A 293 22.34 35.88 -13.44
C ILE A 293 22.98 34.61 -12.86
N VAL A 294 22.24 33.50 -12.93
CA VAL A 294 22.71 32.18 -12.51
C VAL A 294 23.11 31.38 -13.73
N THR A 295 24.25 30.71 -13.66
CA THR A 295 24.72 29.77 -14.69
C THR A 295 25.24 28.47 -14.06
N HIS A 296 25.45 27.44 -14.88
CA HIS A 296 26.08 26.20 -14.42
C HIS A 296 27.60 26.37 -14.33
N VAL A 297 28.19 25.83 -13.26
CA VAL A 297 29.65 25.76 -13.11
C VAL A 297 30.24 24.87 -14.21
N ARG A 298 31.30 25.34 -14.87
CA ARG A 298 32.02 24.53 -15.86
C ARG A 298 32.74 23.36 -15.19
N GLY A 299 32.60 22.17 -15.75
CA GLY A 299 33.19 20.95 -15.16
C GLY A 299 32.52 20.50 -13.86
N ARG A 300 31.29 20.96 -13.57
CA ARG A 300 30.52 20.51 -12.41
C ARG A 300 30.38 18.97 -12.38
N PRO A 301 30.31 18.36 -11.19
CA PRO A 301 29.94 16.96 -11.07
C PRO A 301 28.54 16.69 -11.63
N ALA A 302 28.28 15.43 -11.97
CA ALA A 302 26.94 14.94 -12.20
C ALA A 302 26.25 14.61 -10.87
N LEU A 303 24.97 14.98 -10.76
CA LEU A 303 24.13 14.72 -9.60
C LEU A 303 23.36 13.42 -9.84
N LEU A 304 23.59 12.43 -8.99
CA LEU A 304 22.80 11.21 -8.94
C LEU A 304 21.91 11.28 -7.69
N LEU A 305 20.62 10.99 -7.84
CA LEU A 305 19.67 10.97 -6.74
C LEU A 305 19.00 9.60 -6.68
N SER A 306 19.01 8.99 -5.50
CA SER A 306 18.23 7.80 -5.20
C SER A 306 17.37 8.06 -3.97
N SER A 307 16.06 7.90 -4.09
CA SER A 307 15.15 7.83 -2.96
C SER A 307 14.99 6.37 -2.52
N THR A 308 14.98 6.11 -1.23
CA THR A 308 14.84 4.75 -0.69
C THR A 308 14.10 4.75 0.64
N SER A 309 13.40 3.65 0.91
CA SER A 309 12.82 3.36 2.22
C SER A 309 13.78 2.60 3.14
N TRP A 310 15.00 2.28 2.69
CA TRP A 310 16.02 1.54 3.44
C TRP A 310 15.51 0.22 4.03
N THR A 311 14.68 -0.49 3.28
CA THR A 311 14.08 -1.78 3.66
C THR A 311 14.76 -2.93 2.92
N GLU A 312 14.47 -4.16 3.34
CA GLU A 312 15.10 -5.39 2.82
C GLU A 312 14.77 -5.69 1.34
N ASP A 313 13.70 -5.11 0.79
CA ASP A 313 13.34 -5.23 -0.64
C ASP A 313 14.20 -4.35 -1.56
N GLU A 314 14.94 -3.39 -1.01
CA GLU A 314 15.82 -2.49 -1.76
C GLU A 314 17.29 -2.85 -1.50
N ASP A 315 17.85 -3.72 -2.36
CA ASP A 315 19.26 -4.08 -2.30
C ASP A 315 20.16 -2.95 -2.83
N PHE A 316 20.58 -2.09 -1.91
CA PHE A 316 21.47 -0.96 -2.20
C PHE A 316 22.91 -1.37 -2.51
N SER A 317 23.29 -2.63 -2.26
CA SER A 317 24.63 -3.12 -2.64
C SER A 317 24.84 -3.03 -4.16
N ILE A 318 23.76 -3.15 -4.95
CA ILE A 318 23.79 -3.00 -6.40
C ILE A 318 24.24 -1.58 -6.80
N LEU A 319 23.69 -0.55 -6.14
CA LEU A 319 24.10 0.84 -6.39
C LEU A 319 25.56 1.06 -5.97
N LEU A 320 25.93 0.61 -4.76
CA LEU A 320 27.29 0.80 -4.23
C LEU A 320 28.33 0.15 -5.14
N LYS A 321 28.10 -1.09 -5.57
CA LYS A 321 28.97 -1.80 -6.51
C LYS A 321 29.07 -1.07 -7.85
N SER A 322 27.95 -0.54 -8.36
CA SER A 322 27.95 0.24 -9.60
C SER A 322 28.77 1.53 -9.48
N LEU A 323 28.77 2.16 -8.30
CA LEU A 323 29.60 3.34 -8.02
C LEU A 323 31.10 3.00 -7.93
N GLU A 324 31.44 1.83 -7.36
CA GLU A 324 32.83 1.32 -7.35
C GLU A 324 33.34 1.04 -8.78
N GLU A 325 32.51 0.42 -9.61
CA GLU A 325 32.83 0.20 -11.03
C GLU A 325 32.99 1.53 -11.79
N TYR A 326 32.09 2.49 -11.54
CA TYR A 326 32.16 3.85 -12.12
C TYR A 326 33.45 4.58 -11.73
N GLU A 327 33.84 4.53 -10.46
CA GLU A 327 35.10 5.10 -9.97
C GLU A 327 36.30 4.43 -10.65
N GLY A 328 36.26 3.10 -10.84
CA GLY A 328 37.27 2.34 -11.57
C GLY A 328 37.47 2.85 -13.00
N PHE A 329 36.40 3.09 -13.75
CA PHE A 329 36.49 3.67 -15.09
C PHE A 329 37.15 5.06 -15.09
N ILE A 330 36.87 5.92 -14.10
CA ILE A 330 37.55 7.22 -14.01
C ILE A 330 39.05 7.03 -13.77
N ILE A 331 39.42 6.12 -12.87
CA ILE A 331 40.83 5.83 -12.54
C ILE A 331 41.58 5.28 -13.76
N ASP A 332 40.91 4.46 -14.58
CA ASP A 332 41.44 3.90 -15.83
C ASP A 332 41.53 4.94 -16.97
N GLY A 333 41.19 6.20 -16.71
CA GLY A 333 41.37 7.32 -17.63
C GLY A 333 40.18 7.58 -18.57
N PHE A 334 39.01 6.99 -18.32
CA PHE A 334 37.81 7.31 -19.09
C PHE A 334 37.34 8.74 -18.78
N PRO A 335 36.88 9.51 -19.79
CA PRO A 335 36.48 10.92 -19.62
C PRO A 335 35.08 11.05 -19.00
N LEU A 336 34.94 10.62 -17.75
CA LEU A 336 33.68 10.67 -16.99
C LEU A 336 33.73 11.78 -15.92
N PRO A 337 32.62 12.48 -15.64
CA PRO A 337 32.57 13.51 -14.61
C PRO A 337 32.63 12.89 -13.20
N SER A 338 33.11 13.65 -12.21
CA SER A 338 32.87 13.29 -10.81
C SER A 338 31.37 13.18 -10.51
N LEU A 339 31.02 12.36 -9.52
CA LEU A 339 29.63 12.18 -9.09
C LEU A 339 29.40 12.73 -7.68
N ILE A 340 28.22 13.31 -7.48
CA ILE A 340 27.63 13.49 -6.17
C ILE A 340 26.37 12.62 -6.14
N CYS A 341 26.41 11.54 -5.37
CA CYS A 341 25.31 10.61 -5.19
C CYS A 341 24.57 10.91 -3.88
N VAL A 342 23.35 11.41 -4.04
CA VAL A 342 22.45 11.72 -2.94
C VAL A 342 21.53 10.53 -2.71
N ILE A 343 21.58 9.93 -1.52
CA ILE A 343 20.70 8.84 -1.12
C ILE A 343 19.75 9.32 -0.03
N THR A 344 18.53 9.69 -0.40
CA THR A 344 17.55 10.23 0.55
C THR A 344 16.53 9.18 0.97
N GLY A 345 16.08 9.24 2.21
CA GLY A 345 15.19 8.22 2.74
C GLY A 345 15.30 7.99 4.24
N LYS A 346 14.35 7.19 4.76
CA LYS A 346 14.34 6.73 6.15
C LYS A 346 13.88 5.28 6.24
N GLY A 347 14.66 4.48 6.93
CA GLY A 347 14.29 3.13 7.31
C GLY A 347 15.39 2.35 8.02
N PRO A 348 15.15 1.07 8.31
CA PRO A 348 15.95 0.29 9.26
C PRO A 348 17.38 0.04 8.79
N LEU A 349 17.63 -0.10 7.49
CA LEU A 349 18.96 -0.44 6.96
C LEU A 349 19.85 0.78 6.69
N LYS A 350 19.39 2.01 6.95
CA LYS A 350 20.17 3.23 6.68
C LYS A 350 21.55 3.19 7.33
N GLU A 351 21.60 2.90 8.64
CA GLU A 351 22.87 2.85 9.37
C GLU A 351 23.77 1.69 8.94
N PHE A 352 23.18 0.59 8.49
CA PHE A 352 23.96 -0.53 7.94
C PHE A 352 24.70 -0.10 6.67
N TYR A 353 24.00 0.54 5.73
CA TYR A 353 24.60 1.00 4.47
C TYR A 353 25.55 2.19 4.69
N ASN A 354 25.27 3.10 5.62
CA ASN A 354 26.19 4.18 5.96
C ASN A 354 27.56 3.63 6.40
N LYS A 355 27.57 2.58 7.24
CA LYS A 355 28.82 1.91 7.65
C LYS A 355 29.54 1.19 6.51
N LEU A 356 28.83 0.80 5.46
CA LEU A 356 29.46 0.25 4.25
C LEU A 356 30.07 1.38 3.42
N ILE A 357 29.32 2.47 3.21
CA ILE A 357 29.76 3.66 2.48
C ILE A 357 31.04 4.24 3.10
N GLU A 358 31.12 4.34 4.43
CA GLU A 358 32.30 4.84 5.15
C GLU A 358 33.57 4.00 4.93
N LYS A 359 33.44 2.73 4.53
CA LYS A 359 34.58 1.85 4.25
C LYS A 359 35.08 1.98 2.82
N ILE A 360 34.30 2.59 1.92
CA ILE A 360 34.66 2.73 0.51
C ILE A 360 35.41 4.04 0.33
N ASN A 361 36.64 3.95 -0.19
CA ASN A 361 37.50 5.10 -0.42
C ASN A 361 37.32 5.64 -1.84
N PHE A 362 36.25 6.41 -2.05
CA PHE A 362 36.04 7.12 -3.30
C PHE A 362 36.88 8.39 -3.41
N LYS A 363 37.42 8.68 -4.60
CA LYS A 363 38.10 9.94 -4.94
C LYS A 363 37.22 10.85 -5.80
N TYR A 364 36.47 10.28 -6.75
CA TYR A 364 35.67 11.02 -7.73
C TYR A 364 34.16 10.90 -7.51
N VAL A 365 33.71 9.88 -6.78
CA VAL A 365 32.34 9.73 -6.29
C VAL A 365 32.22 10.28 -4.86
N HIS A 366 31.23 11.12 -4.60
CA HIS A 366 30.92 11.58 -3.24
C HIS A 366 29.49 11.22 -2.90
N ILE A 367 29.30 10.53 -1.78
CA ILE A 367 27.97 10.11 -1.32
C ILE A 367 27.53 10.98 -0.15
N CYS A 368 26.27 11.38 -0.13
CA CYS A 368 25.64 11.96 1.06
C CYS A 368 24.21 11.42 1.23
N THR A 369 23.72 11.38 2.47
CA THR A 369 22.44 10.76 2.80
C THR A 369 21.44 11.72 3.48
N PRO A 370 21.08 12.83 2.82
CA PRO A 370 20.22 13.86 3.41
C PRO A 370 18.80 13.35 3.60
N TRP A 371 18.10 13.93 4.58
CA TRP A 371 16.64 13.86 4.62
C TRP A 371 16.05 15.07 3.90
N LEU A 372 15.43 14.84 2.74
CA LEU A 372 14.77 15.89 1.97
C LEU A 372 13.30 15.93 2.34
N GLU A 373 12.87 17.04 2.93
CA GLU A 373 11.46 17.29 3.25
C GLU A 373 10.67 17.60 1.98
N ALA A 374 9.46 17.06 1.88
CA ALA A 374 8.55 17.18 0.75
C ALA A 374 7.56 18.34 0.90
#